data_AF-A0AAP0M6F0-F1
#
_entry.id   AF-A0AAP0M6F0-F1
#
_cell.length_a   1.000
_cell.length_b   1.000
_cell.length_c   1.000
_cell.angle_alpha   90.00
_cell.angle_beta   90.00
_cell.angle_gamma   90.00
#
_symmetry.space_group_name_H-M   'P 1'
#
loop_
_entity.id
_entity.type
_entity.pdbx_description
1 polymer ?
#
loop_
_entity_poly.entity_id
_entity_poly.type
_entity_poly.pdbx_seq_one_letter_code
_entity_poly.pdbx_strand_id
1 'polypeptide(L)'
;MCKEVGSGSVWSGLQVLNMKTKPCAEMFQIVMFLSENMMFLETPNYEWKMLSDQWAYVIQWNLPSLYNFLRTLLFTLLFNFFFNKLCICRKNHNKDLMSGASSSLRAAFSHCVQQVRNYDYHHYLCLLELPPELRKTAFALRAFNVETSKAMDIASDPRIGLMRLVWWKEAIDKIYVRKQIEHPVAQALASVLSENKISKGWLKRSVEARINDANREISDIPEKIEDLEKYAEDTVSTLLYTTLQAGGIKSTAADHAASHIGKASGLLLLLKSLPYHASRNRHFSYIPAEVAANHGLLVKEGGRSEIHLDSREGLCDAVFEMASVANVHLLKARELSGAVPIEARPVLLESVPAQVLLDSLNRVQFDVFDPRLARGVLGVSPLWYHVKLKWYSWRGKY
;
A
#
# COMPACT_ATOMS: atom_id res chain seq x y z
N MET A 1 1.01 6.35 -68.51
CA MET A 1 0.04 6.64 -69.58
C MET A 1 -1.34 6.42 -68.98
N CYS A 2 -2.11 7.49 -68.82
CA CYS A 2 -3.46 7.46 -68.26
C CYS A 2 -4.39 6.56 -69.10
N LYS A 3 -5.36 5.91 -68.44
CA LYS A 3 -6.77 6.33 -68.54
C LYS A 3 -7.68 5.57 -67.57
N GLU A 4 -8.53 6.38 -66.95
CA GLU A 4 -9.70 6.12 -66.10
C GLU A 4 -10.80 5.36 -66.89
N VAL A 5 -11.86 4.78 -66.29
CA VAL A 5 -13.08 5.41 -65.75
C VAL A 5 -14.07 4.26 -65.48
N GLY A 6 -14.91 4.35 -64.44
CA GLY A 6 -16.30 3.88 -64.59
C GLY A 6 -16.97 3.08 -63.46
N SER A 7 -17.39 3.80 -62.42
CA SER A 7 -18.73 3.76 -61.78
C SER A 7 -19.43 2.43 -61.39
N GLY A 8 -19.87 2.38 -60.12
CA GLY A 8 -21.29 2.09 -59.83
C GLY A 8 -21.65 0.75 -59.18
N SER A 9 -21.75 0.77 -57.85
CA SER A 9 -22.75 0.09 -56.97
C SER A 9 -23.34 -1.28 -57.36
N VAL A 10 -23.31 -2.26 -56.43
CA VAL A 10 -24.47 -2.70 -55.60
C VAL A 10 -24.08 -3.95 -54.78
N TRP A 11 -24.27 -3.82 -53.47
CA TRP A 11 -24.52 -4.79 -52.38
C TRP A 11 -24.69 -6.29 -52.66
N SER A 12 -23.94 -7.12 -51.92
CA SER A 12 -24.41 -8.31 -51.15
C SER A 12 -23.19 -9.03 -50.53
N GLY A 13 -23.09 -9.41 -49.26
CA GLY A 13 -23.98 -9.28 -48.12
C GLY A 13 -23.15 -9.43 -46.83
N LEU A 14 -23.30 -8.46 -45.93
CA LEU A 14 -22.97 -8.65 -44.52
C LEU A 14 -24.26 -9.07 -43.83
N GLN A 15 -24.27 -10.27 -43.24
CA GLN A 15 -25.31 -10.63 -42.29
C GLN A 15 -25.25 -9.67 -41.10
N VAL A 16 -26.40 -9.09 -40.81
CA VAL A 16 -26.69 -8.21 -39.69
C VAL A 16 -26.51 -8.99 -38.38
N LEU A 17 -25.45 -8.69 -37.62
CA LEU A 17 -25.43 -8.93 -36.18
C LEU A 17 -25.99 -7.68 -35.49
N ASN A 18 -27.20 -7.85 -34.96
CA ASN A 18 -27.99 -6.85 -34.27
C ASN A 18 -27.33 -6.48 -32.93
N MET A 19 -26.44 -5.49 -32.93
CA MET A 19 -25.87 -4.90 -31.71
C MET A 19 -26.85 -3.89 -31.11
N LYS A 20 -27.86 -4.39 -30.37
CA LYS A 20 -28.46 -3.62 -29.28
C LYS A 20 -27.72 -3.96 -27.99
N THR A 21 -27.12 -2.93 -27.40
CA THR A 21 -26.47 -2.86 -26.07
C THR A 21 -25.05 -3.43 -25.96
N LYS A 22 -24.05 -2.52 -25.95
CA LYS A 22 -22.91 -2.42 -25.00
C LYS A 22 -21.72 -1.62 -25.59
N PRO A 23 -21.74 -0.27 -25.56
CA PRO A 23 -20.59 0.53 -25.98
C PRO A 23 -19.46 0.65 -24.91
N CYS A 24 -19.70 0.23 -23.66
CA CYS A 24 -18.73 0.44 -22.58
C CYS A 24 -17.55 -0.55 -22.56
N ALA A 25 -17.69 -1.76 -23.11
CA ALA A 25 -16.64 -2.78 -23.01
C ALA A 25 -15.50 -2.55 -24.00
N GLU A 26 -15.81 -2.11 -25.22
CA GLU A 26 -14.82 -1.84 -26.28
C GLU A 26 -14.11 -0.50 -26.08
N MET A 27 -14.82 0.50 -25.52
CA MET A 27 -14.25 1.81 -25.18
C MET A 27 -13.20 1.71 -24.05
N PHE A 28 -13.37 0.76 -23.13
CA PHE A 28 -12.36 0.44 -22.11
C PHE A 28 -11.10 -0.19 -22.73
N GLN A 29 -11.22 -1.06 -23.73
CA GLN A 29 -10.05 -1.68 -24.38
C GLN A 29 -9.17 -0.67 -25.13
N ILE A 30 -9.76 0.39 -25.70
CA ILE A 30 -9.00 1.43 -26.41
C ILE A 30 -8.24 2.34 -25.44
N VAL A 31 -8.84 2.71 -24.30
CA VAL A 31 -8.13 3.47 -23.22
C VAL A 31 -7.02 2.61 -22.58
N MET A 32 -7.26 1.30 -22.47
CA MET A 32 -6.29 0.33 -21.96
C MET A 32 -5.07 0.17 -22.91
N PHE A 33 -5.31 0.07 -24.23
CA PHE A 33 -4.25 -0.06 -25.25
C PHE A 33 -3.33 1.17 -25.32
N LEU A 34 -3.87 2.37 -25.08
CA LEU A 34 -3.09 3.62 -25.05
C LEU A 34 -2.26 3.77 -23.77
N SER A 35 -2.67 3.14 -22.66
CA SER A 35 -1.93 3.18 -21.39
C SER A 35 -0.71 2.25 -21.37
N GLU A 36 -0.77 1.11 -22.08
CA GLU A 36 0.33 0.15 -22.15
C GLU A 36 1.49 0.61 -23.05
N ASN A 37 1.21 1.42 -24.08
CA ASN A 37 2.22 1.91 -25.02
C ASN A 37 2.91 3.23 -24.61
N MET A 38 2.43 3.93 -23.58
CA MET A 38 3.06 5.17 -23.09
C MET A 38 4.20 4.94 -22.08
N MET A 39 4.51 3.68 -21.74
CA MET A 39 5.48 3.35 -20.68
C MET A 39 6.92 3.12 -21.17
N PHE A 40 7.21 3.28 -22.46
CA PHE A 40 8.54 3.05 -23.02
C PHE A 40 8.97 4.12 -24.03
N LEU A 41 9.21 5.36 -23.57
CA LEU A 41 10.01 6.33 -24.33
C LEU A 41 10.75 7.26 -23.35
N GLU A 42 11.84 6.75 -22.75
CA GLU A 42 12.94 7.60 -22.28
C GLU A 42 13.96 7.71 -23.42
N THR A 43 13.84 8.74 -24.26
CA THR A 43 14.97 9.23 -25.06
C THR A 43 14.96 10.76 -25.09
N PRO A 44 16.12 11.42 -24.94
CA PRO A 44 16.18 12.87 -24.95
C PRO A 44 16.27 13.40 -26.37
N ASN A 45 15.47 14.44 -26.61
CA ASN A 45 15.65 15.48 -27.63
C ASN A 45 15.39 15.14 -29.12
N TYR A 46 14.47 15.95 -29.68
CA TYR A 46 14.23 16.22 -31.11
C TYR A 46 13.54 15.15 -31.96
N GLU A 47 12.29 14.77 -31.65
CA GLU A 47 11.43 14.15 -32.69
C GLU A 47 9.90 14.29 -32.47
N TRP A 48 9.46 15.31 -31.74
CA TRP A 48 8.02 15.45 -31.39
C TRP A 48 7.14 16.08 -32.48
N LYS A 49 7.71 16.51 -33.61
CA LYS A 49 6.94 17.21 -34.67
C LYS A 49 6.38 16.29 -35.75
N MET A 50 6.77 15.01 -35.77
CA MET A 50 6.34 14.06 -36.81
C MET A 50 5.16 13.16 -36.36
N LEU A 51 4.92 13.07 -35.04
CA LEU A 51 3.86 12.24 -34.45
C LEU A 51 2.53 12.99 -34.26
N SER A 52 2.43 14.31 -34.42
CA SER A 52 1.12 14.99 -34.39
C SER A 52 0.32 14.82 -35.68
N ASP A 53 1.01 14.70 -36.82
CA ASP A 53 0.37 14.83 -38.13
C ASP A 53 -0.15 13.48 -38.67
N GLN A 54 0.35 12.36 -38.17
CA GLN A 54 -0.15 11.03 -38.53
C GLN A 54 -1.39 10.58 -37.75
N TRP A 55 -1.68 11.17 -36.58
CA TRP A 55 -2.87 10.83 -35.79
C TRP A 55 -4.13 11.60 -36.21
N ALA A 56 -3.99 12.65 -37.02
CA ALA A 56 -5.10 13.47 -37.48
C ALA A 56 -6.00 12.78 -38.54
N TYR A 57 -5.60 11.62 -39.08
CA TYR A 57 -6.31 10.97 -40.20
C TYR A 57 -7.24 9.80 -39.84
N VAL A 58 -7.41 9.45 -38.55
CA VAL A 58 -8.16 8.22 -38.17
C VAL A 58 -9.46 8.48 -37.38
N ILE A 59 -9.79 9.73 -37.00
CA ILE A 59 -11.02 9.99 -36.22
C ILE A 59 -11.88 11.03 -36.91
N GLN A 60 -12.72 10.57 -37.83
CA GLN A 60 -13.82 11.37 -38.37
C GLN A 60 -15.12 10.55 -38.35
N TRP A 61 -15.68 10.34 -37.16
CA TRP A 61 -17.09 9.94 -37.02
C TRP A 61 -17.78 10.70 -35.88
N ASN A 62 -19.00 11.15 -36.23
CA ASN A 62 -19.89 12.06 -35.52
C ASN A 62 -20.21 11.67 -34.07
N LEU A 63 -19.84 12.52 -33.11
CA LEU A 63 -20.55 12.76 -31.83
C LEU A 63 -19.92 13.99 -31.13
N PRO A 64 -20.40 15.22 -31.40
CA PRO A 64 -19.78 16.46 -30.90
C PRO A 64 -19.77 16.59 -29.37
N SER A 65 -20.65 15.89 -28.65
CA SER A 65 -20.73 15.95 -27.18
C SER A 65 -19.67 15.11 -26.47
N LEU A 66 -19.27 13.97 -27.03
CA LEU A 66 -18.29 13.07 -26.43
C LEU A 66 -16.85 13.57 -26.63
N TYR A 67 -16.57 14.19 -27.78
CA TYR A 67 -15.28 14.79 -28.08
C TYR A 67 -14.94 15.93 -27.11
N ASN A 68 -15.89 16.82 -26.83
CA ASN A 68 -15.67 17.90 -25.86
C ASN A 68 -15.56 17.37 -24.42
N PHE A 69 -16.28 16.30 -24.06
CA PHE A 69 -16.16 15.68 -22.74
C PHE A 69 -14.80 15.00 -22.52
N LEU A 70 -14.36 14.17 -23.47
CA LEU A 70 -13.06 13.48 -23.43
C LEU A 70 -11.90 14.46 -23.54
N ARG A 71 -12.01 15.49 -24.39
CA ARG A 71 -11.01 16.55 -24.51
C ARG A 71 -10.88 17.32 -23.20
N THR A 72 -11.99 17.66 -22.53
CA THR A 72 -11.95 18.36 -21.24
C THR A 72 -11.37 17.46 -20.15
N LEU A 73 -11.71 16.17 -20.13
CA LEU A 73 -11.16 15.20 -19.17
C LEU A 73 -9.65 14.97 -19.35
N LEU A 74 -9.19 14.81 -20.60
CA LEU A 74 -7.77 14.68 -20.92
C LEU A 74 -6.99 15.97 -20.60
N PHE A 75 -7.57 17.14 -20.91
CA PHE A 75 -6.96 18.42 -20.59
C PHE A 75 -6.89 18.63 -19.08
N THR A 76 -7.91 18.25 -18.31
CA THR A 76 -7.91 18.38 -16.85
C THR A 76 -6.93 17.41 -16.19
N LEU A 77 -6.80 16.19 -16.73
CA LEU A 77 -5.82 15.19 -16.26
C LEU A 77 -4.38 15.58 -16.59
N LEU A 78 -4.12 16.10 -17.80
CA LEU A 78 -2.79 16.58 -18.20
C LEU A 78 -2.43 17.92 -17.52
N PHE A 79 -3.39 18.83 -17.34
CA PHE A 79 -3.17 20.13 -16.71
C PHE A 79 -2.89 19.98 -15.20
N ASN A 80 -3.61 19.11 -14.49
CA ASN A 80 -3.29 18.81 -13.07
C ASN A 80 -1.96 18.07 -12.91
N PHE A 81 -1.52 17.31 -13.91
CA PHE A 81 -0.22 16.64 -13.91
C PHE A 81 0.95 17.61 -14.18
N PHE A 82 0.73 18.65 -15.00
CA PHE A 82 1.76 19.64 -15.35
C PHE A 82 1.84 20.86 -14.41
N PHE A 83 0.73 21.34 -13.83
CA PHE A 83 0.73 22.56 -12.99
C PHE A 83 1.31 22.36 -11.59
N ASN A 84 1.37 21.13 -11.07
CA ASN A 84 1.96 20.82 -9.76
C ASN A 84 3.50 20.86 -9.73
N LYS A 85 4.15 21.35 -10.79
CA LYS A 85 5.62 21.38 -10.93
C LYS A 85 6.26 22.77 -11.00
N LEU A 86 5.50 23.84 -10.78
CA LEU A 86 6.05 25.19 -10.79
C LEU A 86 5.78 25.93 -9.48
N CYS A 87 6.73 25.80 -8.54
CA CYS A 87 6.98 26.84 -7.56
C CYS A 87 8.49 26.96 -7.26
N ILE A 88 8.88 28.22 -7.12
CA ILE A 88 10.19 28.85 -7.33
C ILE A 88 11.16 28.62 -6.16
N CYS A 89 12.47 28.58 -6.41
CA CYS A 89 13.40 29.17 -5.44
C CYS A 89 14.71 29.73 -6.03
N ARG A 90 15.03 30.91 -5.49
CA ARG A 90 16.03 31.93 -5.84
C ARG A 90 17.45 31.46 -5.47
N LYS A 91 18.43 31.70 -6.34
CA LYS A 91 19.85 31.37 -6.07
C LYS A 91 20.40 32.27 -4.95
N ASN A 92 20.88 31.66 -3.86
CA ASN A 92 21.78 32.29 -2.90
C ASN A 92 23.13 31.55 -2.89
N HIS A 93 24.21 32.33 -2.88
CA HIS A 93 25.61 31.92 -3.01
C HIS A 93 26.18 31.35 -1.70
N ASN A 94 25.82 30.10 -1.36
CA ASN A 94 26.49 29.33 -0.28
C ASN A 94 26.52 27.83 -0.61
N LYS A 95 26.90 27.50 -1.85
CA LYS A 95 26.52 26.25 -2.53
C LYS A 95 27.39 25.04 -2.23
N ASP A 96 28.63 25.21 -1.78
CA ASP A 96 29.60 24.11 -1.91
C ASP A 96 29.71 23.18 -0.70
N LEU A 97 29.40 23.63 0.54
CA LEU A 97 29.24 22.72 1.69
C LEU A 97 27.82 22.13 1.83
N MET A 98 26.78 22.88 1.43
CA MET A 98 25.38 22.44 1.52
C MET A 98 24.98 21.48 0.39
N SER A 99 25.72 21.48 -0.72
CA SER A 99 25.51 20.58 -1.87
C SER A 99 25.70 19.09 -1.52
N GLY A 100 26.73 18.76 -0.73
CA GLY A 100 27.02 17.38 -0.30
C GLY A 100 25.98 16.81 0.66
N ALA A 101 25.55 17.59 1.66
CA ALA A 101 24.52 17.18 2.61
C ALA A 101 23.13 17.07 1.94
N SER A 102 22.78 18.01 1.05
CA SER A 102 21.53 17.98 0.30
C SER A 102 21.44 16.82 -0.69
N SER A 103 22.56 16.46 -1.34
CA SER A 103 22.62 15.30 -2.24
C SER A 103 22.52 13.97 -1.49
N SER A 104 23.19 13.84 -0.35
CA SER A 104 23.07 12.69 0.55
C SER A 104 21.64 12.49 1.06
N LEU A 105 20.97 13.57 1.51
CA LEU A 105 19.59 13.49 1.99
C LEU A 105 18.59 13.14 0.88
N ARG A 106 18.80 13.64 -0.35
CA ARG A 106 17.97 13.24 -1.51
C ARG A 106 18.11 11.75 -1.82
N ALA A 107 19.33 11.22 -1.75
CA ALA A 107 19.57 9.78 -1.91
C ALA A 107 18.88 8.96 -0.81
N ALA A 108 18.92 9.43 0.44
CA ALA A 108 18.23 8.82 1.57
C ALA A 108 16.70 8.73 1.36
N PHE A 109 16.06 9.80 0.89
CA PHE A 109 14.63 9.77 0.56
C PHE A 109 14.32 8.87 -0.64
N SER A 110 15.15 8.88 -1.68
CA SER A 110 15.01 7.97 -2.82
C SER A 110 15.08 6.51 -2.39
N HIS A 111 16.01 6.18 -1.48
CA HIS A 111 16.12 4.86 -0.87
C HIS A 111 14.85 4.48 -0.10
N CYS A 112 14.26 5.40 0.68
CA CYS A 112 13.00 5.16 1.39
C CYS A 112 11.86 4.82 0.41
N VAL A 113 11.71 5.60 -0.67
CA VAL A 113 10.67 5.34 -1.69
C VAL A 113 10.88 3.97 -2.36
N GLN A 114 12.12 3.63 -2.72
CA GLN A 114 12.43 2.35 -3.35
C GLN A 114 12.20 1.16 -2.43
N GLN A 115 12.57 1.28 -1.15
CA GLN A 115 12.31 0.28 -0.11
C GLN A 115 10.81 0.00 0.02
N VAL A 116 10.01 1.05 0.17
CA VAL A 116 8.55 0.90 0.30
C VAL A 116 7.95 0.33 -0.97
N ARG A 117 8.40 0.76 -2.16
CA ARG A 117 7.94 0.18 -3.43
C ARG A 117 8.24 -1.32 -3.55
N ASN A 118 9.41 -1.77 -3.08
CA ASN A 118 9.85 -3.15 -3.22
C ASN A 118 9.23 -4.10 -2.19
N TYR A 119 9.04 -3.63 -0.95
CA TYR A 119 8.66 -4.50 0.17
C TYR A 119 7.25 -4.22 0.70
N ASP A 120 6.65 -3.09 0.37
CA ASP A 120 5.30 -2.71 0.81
C ASP A 120 4.53 -1.99 -0.32
N TYR A 121 4.42 -2.67 -1.46
CA TYR A 121 3.88 -2.09 -2.70
C TYR A 121 2.43 -1.59 -2.59
N HIS A 122 1.60 -2.25 -1.78
CA HIS A 122 0.20 -1.84 -1.63
C HIS A 122 0.06 -0.53 -0.83
N HIS A 123 0.87 -0.36 0.23
CA HIS A 123 0.95 0.93 0.92
C HIS A 123 1.71 1.97 0.10
N TYR A 124 2.74 1.60 -0.68
CA TYR A 124 3.41 2.52 -1.62
C TYR A 124 2.38 3.30 -2.45
N LEU A 125 1.39 2.59 -3.01
CA LEU A 125 0.32 3.21 -3.80
C LEU A 125 -0.60 4.09 -2.95
N CYS A 126 -0.94 3.69 -1.72
CA CYS A 126 -1.72 4.52 -0.80
C CYS A 126 -0.99 5.83 -0.47
N LEU A 127 0.33 5.76 -0.24
CA LEU A 127 1.15 6.93 0.06
C LEU A 127 1.21 7.93 -1.10
N LEU A 128 1.05 7.49 -2.35
CA LEU A 128 0.97 8.39 -3.51
C LEU A 128 -0.33 9.22 -3.54
N GLU A 129 -1.38 8.78 -2.84
CA GLU A 129 -2.64 9.53 -2.72
C GLU A 129 -2.57 10.65 -1.67
N LEU A 130 -1.54 10.67 -0.82
CA LEU A 130 -1.36 11.72 0.18
C LEU A 130 -1.05 13.08 -0.48
N PRO A 131 -1.30 14.21 0.22
CA PRO A 131 -0.82 15.52 -0.20
C PRO A 131 0.71 15.54 -0.37
N PRO A 132 1.27 16.25 -1.38
CA PRO A 132 2.70 16.29 -1.64
C PRO A 132 3.58 16.61 -0.42
N GLU A 133 3.08 17.47 0.47
CA GLU A 133 3.74 17.92 1.69
C GLU A 133 3.92 16.79 2.71
N LEU A 134 2.96 15.85 2.77
CA LEU A 134 2.95 14.74 3.71
C LEU A 134 3.68 13.50 3.17
N ARG A 135 3.75 13.34 1.84
CA ARG A 135 4.36 12.16 1.19
C ARG A 135 5.78 11.88 1.68
N LYS A 136 6.62 12.93 1.78
CA LYS A 136 8.01 12.80 2.21
C LYS A 136 8.11 12.14 3.60
N THR A 137 7.31 12.62 4.55
CA THR A 137 7.25 12.09 5.92
C THR A 137 6.67 10.68 5.95
N ALA A 138 5.57 10.45 5.24
CA ALA A 138 4.92 9.15 5.20
C ALA A 138 5.81 8.06 4.59
N PHE A 139 6.57 8.35 3.54
CA PHE A 139 7.55 7.42 2.98
C PHE A 139 8.71 7.12 3.93
N ALA A 140 9.21 8.10 4.67
CA ALA A 140 10.27 7.87 5.66
C ALA A 140 9.78 7.01 6.83
N LEU A 141 8.58 7.28 7.36
CA LEU A 141 7.94 6.49 8.41
C LEU A 141 7.67 5.05 7.95
N ARG A 142 7.15 4.89 6.73
CA ARG A 142 6.87 3.58 6.13
C ARG A 142 8.16 2.80 5.83
N ALA A 143 9.22 3.46 5.37
CA ALA A 143 10.52 2.82 5.18
C ALA A 143 11.11 2.33 6.52
N PHE A 144 10.97 3.11 7.60
CA PHE A 144 11.31 2.65 8.95
C PHE A 144 10.48 1.42 9.37
N ASN A 145 9.18 1.38 9.04
CA ASN A 145 8.34 0.21 9.26
C ASN A 145 8.84 -1.01 8.47
N VAL A 146 9.27 -0.83 7.22
CA VAL A 146 9.86 -1.91 6.40
C VAL A 146 11.15 -2.46 7.03
N GLU A 147 12.05 -1.58 7.48
CA GLU A 147 13.32 -1.98 8.11
C GLU A 147 13.10 -2.76 9.41
N THR A 148 12.15 -2.33 10.23
CA THR A 148 11.86 -2.97 11.52
C THR A 148 11.03 -4.25 11.38
N SER A 149 10.06 -4.30 10.47
CA SER A 149 9.27 -5.52 10.22
C SER A 149 10.12 -6.68 9.67
N LYS A 150 11.07 -6.38 8.79
CA LYS A 150 11.91 -7.40 8.14
C LYS A 150 13.14 -7.82 8.96
N ALA A 151 13.39 -7.19 10.11
CA ALA A 151 14.61 -7.39 10.89
C ALA A 151 14.86 -8.87 11.23
N MET A 152 13.80 -9.62 11.59
CA MET A 152 13.87 -11.03 11.95
C MET A 152 13.88 -12.00 10.75
N ASP A 153 13.52 -11.51 9.55
CA ASP A 153 13.35 -12.33 8.35
C ASP A 153 14.58 -12.36 7.46
N ILE A 154 15.35 -11.28 7.47
CA ILE A 154 16.59 -11.12 6.70
C ILE A 154 17.77 -11.79 7.42
N ALA A 155 17.71 -11.91 8.75
CA ALA A 155 18.78 -12.49 9.55
C ALA A 155 18.64 -14.02 9.66
N SER A 156 19.70 -14.75 9.32
CA SER A 156 19.76 -16.21 9.52
C SER A 156 19.80 -16.58 11.01
N ASP A 157 20.52 -15.80 11.82
CA ASP A 157 20.55 -15.95 13.28
C ASP A 157 19.52 -14.98 13.92
N PRO A 158 18.52 -15.47 14.67
CA PRO A 158 17.54 -14.63 15.37
C PRO A 158 18.17 -13.55 16.25
N ARG A 159 19.34 -13.80 16.85
CA ARG A 159 20.06 -12.83 17.69
C ARG A 159 20.49 -11.60 16.89
N ILE A 160 20.85 -11.78 15.63
CA ILE A 160 21.22 -10.67 14.72
C ILE A 160 19.98 -9.84 14.39
N GLY A 161 18.83 -10.50 14.15
CA GLY A 161 17.56 -9.81 13.93
C GLY A 161 17.14 -8.97 15.15
N LEU A 162 17.24 -9.55 16.34
CA LEU A 162 16.96 -8.85 17.59
C LEU A 162 17.92 -7.66 17.80
N MET A 163 19.21 -7.83 17.54
CA MET A 163 20.20 -6.75 17.63
C MET A 163 19.88 -5.59 16.68
N ARG A 164 19.33 -5.85 15.48
CA ARG A 164 18.85 -4.80 14.57
C ARG A 164 17.66 -4.03 15.13
N LEU A 165 16.71 -4.71 15.78
CA LEU A 165 15.58 -4.06 16.43
C LEU A 165 16.04 -3.19 17.62
N VAL A 166 16.94 -3.70 18.46
CA VAL A 166 17.54 -2.93 19.55
C VAL A 166 18.30 -1.72 19.02
N TRP A 167 19.07 -1.89 17.95
CA TRP A 167 19.73 -0.77 17.28
C TRP A 167 18.74 0.28 16.81
N TRP A 168 17.59 -0.10 16.23
CA TRP A 168 16.54 0.85 15.83
C TRP A 168 15.94 1.60 17.02
N LYS A 169 15.73 0.92 18.15
CA LYS A 169 15.28 1.55 19.40
C LYS A 169 16.25 2.64 19.85
N GLU A 170 17.55 2.36 19.82
CA GLU A 170 18.60 3.33 20.14
C GLU A 170 18.76 4.42 19.08
N ALA A 171 18.59 4.08 17.80
CA ALA A 171 18.66 5.02 16.69
C ALA A 171 17.58 6.08 16.83
N ILE A 172 16.37 5.70 17.22
CA ILE A 172 15.30 6.65 17.56
C ILE A 172 15.76 7.58 18.70
N ASP A 173 16.34 7.04 19.78
CA ASP A 173 16.84 7.87 20.87
C ASP A 173 17.90 8.89 20.39
N LYS A 174 18.84 8.46 19.54
CA LYS A 174 19.87 9.28 18.91
C LYS A 174 19.30 10.36 17.99
N ILE A 175 18.28 10.03 17.18
CA ILE A 175 17.62 10.99 16.27
C ILE A 175 16.96 12.12 17.06
N TYR A 176 16.24 11.82 18.14
CA TYR A 176 15.57 12.85 18.95
C TYR A 176 16.53 13.78 19.69
N VAL A 177 17.76 13.34 19.99
CA VAL A 177 18.82 14.20 20.51
C VAL A 177 19.70 14.82 19.41
N ARG A 178 19.24 14.76 18.15
CA ARG A 178 19.89 15.34 16.96
C ARG A 178 21.30 14.80 16.68
N LYS A 179 21.58 13.55 17.07
CA LYS A 179 22.82 12.87 16.68
C LYS A 179 22.71 12.36 15.25
N GLN A 180 23.79 12.56 14.47
CA GLN A 180 23.88 12.04 13.12
C GLN A 180 24.04 10.52 13.12
N ILE A 181 23.35 9.86 12.19
CA ILE A 181 23.40 8.40 12.00
C ILE A 181 23.66 8.13 10.52
N GLU A 182 24.61 7.24 10.23
CA GLU A 182 24.96 6.83 8.87
C GLU A 182 24.08 5.65 8.43
N HIS A 183 22.78 5.92 8.27
CA HIS A 183 21.83 4.97 7.71
C HIS A 183 20.78 5.74 6.88
N PRO A 184 20.54 5.41 5.59
CA PRO A 184 19.68 6.21 4.72
C PRO A 184 18.29 6.46 5.31
N VAL A 185 17.65 5.41 5.84
CA VAL A 185 16.31 5.55 6.45
C VAL A 185 16.38 6.37 7.74
N ALA A 186 17.45 6.27 8.53
CA ALA A 186 17.60 7.05 9.76
C ALA A 186 17.84 8.54 9.46
N GLN A 187 18.58 8.85 8.39
CA GLN A 187 18.81 10.22 7.91
C GLN A 187 17.52 10.86 7.40
N ALA A 188 16.76 10.13 6.58
CA ALA A 188 15.45 10.58 6.12
C ALA A 188 14.49 10.78 7.29
N LEU A 189 14.47 9.84 8.25
CA LEU A 189 13.66 9.93 9.45
C LEU A 189 14.05 11.13 10.32
N ALA A 190 15.35 11.38 10.54
CA ALA A 190 15.83 12.53 11.29
C ALA A 190 15.42 13.87 10.65
N SER A 191 15.50 13.96 9.32
CA SER A 191 15.03 15.15 8.59
C SER A 191 13.54 15.40 8.82
N VAL A 192 12.68 14.39 8.65
CA VAL A 192 11.22 14.58 8.78
C VAL A 192 10.79 14.79 10.23
N LEU A 193 11.46 14.18 11.20
CA LEU A 193 11.19 14.38 12.64
C LEU A 193 11.65 15.74 13.16
N SER A 194 12.61 16.38 12.49
CA SER A 194 13.01 17.76 12.81
C SER A 194 11.98 18.80 12.32
N GLU A 195 11.25 18.48 11.25
CA GLU A 195 10.24 19.33 10.63
C GLU A 195 8.85 19.13 11.26
N ASN A 196 8.55 17.92 11.74
CA ASN A 196 7.22 17.52 12.20
C ASN A 196 7.22 17.17 13.69
N LYS A 197 6.14 17.54 14.39
CA LYS A 197 5.97 17.20 15.81
C LYS A 197 5.40 15.77 15.98
N ILE A 198 6.23 14.77 15.69
CA ILE A 198 5.88 13.36 15.89
C ILE A 198 6.37 12.89 17.26
N SER A 199 5.52 12.19 18.00
CA SER A 199 5.89 11.66 19.32
C SER A 199 6.93 10.54 19.22
N LYS A 200 8.01 10.68 19.99
CA LYS A 200 9.04 9.64 20.16
C LYS A 200 8.46 8.33 20.67
N GLY A 201 7.46 8.43 21.55
CA GLY A 201 6.81 7.27 22.18
C GLY A 201 6.16 6.35 21.16
N TRP A 202 5.56 6.90 20.10
CA TRP A 202 4.95 6.11 19.04
C TRP A 202 6.00 5.28 18.30
N LEU A 203 7.10 5.88 17.85
CA LEU A 203 8.13 5.14 17.13
C LEU A 203 8.76 4.05 18.00
N LYS A 204 9.04 4.33 19.28
CA LYS A 204 9.59 3.33 20.19
C LYS A 204 8.62 2.19 20.47
N ARG A 205 7.33 2.49 20.67
CA ARG A 205 6.27 1.48 20.89
C ARG A 205 6.24 0.45 19.75
N SER A 206 6.32 0.88 18.50
CA SER A 206 6.33 -0.02 17.33
C SER A 206 7.56 -0.95 17.29
N VAL A 207 8.73 -0.46 17.72
CA VAL A 207 9.94 -1.29 17.82
C VAL A 207 9.86 -2.24 19.02
N GLU A 208 9.40 -1.75 20.17
CA GLU A 208 9.26 -2.54 21.39
C GLU A 208 8.28 -3.69 21.22
N ALA A 209 7.16 -3.48 20.53
CA ALA A 209 6.23 -4.56 20.19
C ALA A 209 6.90 -5.67 19.36
N ARG A 210 7.78 -5.31 18.41
CA ARG A 210 8.53 -6.29 17.60
C ARG A 210 9.66 -6.96 18.38
N ILE A 211 10.30 -6.25 19.31
CA ILE A 211 11.29 -6.85 20.21
C ILE A 211 10.62 -7.89 21.10
N ASN A 212 9.46 -7.56 21.66
CA ASN A 212 8.69 -8.48 22.50
C ASN A 212 8.26 -9.70 21.68
N ASP A 213 7.76 -9.52 20.46
CA ASP A 213 7.39 -10.61 19.56
C ASP A 213 8.60 -11.48 19.18
N ALA A 214 9.76 -10.88 18.91
CA ALA A 214 11.00 -11.59 18.59
C ALA A 214 11.58 -12.39 19.77
N ASN A 215 11.24 -12.03 21.00
CA ASN A 215 11.67 -12.72 22.22
C ASN A 215 10.73 -13.85 22.66
N ARG A 216 9.58 -14.04 21.98
CA ARG A 216 8.64 -15.11 22.30
C ARG A 216 9.26 -16.48 22.06
N GLU A 217 9.02 -17.39 22.98
CA GLU A 217 9.33 -18.80 22.83
C GLU A 217 8.24 -19.52 22.04
N ILE A 218 8.52 -20.73 21.56
CA ILE A 218 7.52 -21.55 20.81
C ILE A 218 6.30 -21.86 21.67
N SER A 219 6.47 -21.94 22.99
CA SER A 219 5.38 -22.13 23.96
C SER A 219 4.55 -20.86 24.22
N ASP A 220 5.01 -19.69 23.79
CA ASP A 220 4.33 -18.41 24.04
C ASP A 220 3.26 -18.15 22.97
N ILE A 221 2.27 -19.04 22.93
CA ILE A 221 1.11 -18.91 22.05
C ILE A 221 0.24 -17.74 22.57
N PRO A 222 -0.18 -16.79 21.71
CA PRO A 222 -1.17 -15.77 22.11
C PRO A 222 -2.44 -16.46 22.63
N GLU A 223 -2.99 -16.01 23.76
CA GLU A 223 -4.16 -16.70 24.33
C GLU A 223 -5.43 -16.31 23.57
N LYS A 224 -5.60 -15.01 23.30
CA LYS A 224 -6.80 -14.45 22.68
C LYS A 224 -6.51 -13.59 21.44
N ILE A 225 -7.54 -13.32 20.65
CA ILE A 225 -7.42 -12.43 19.47
C ILE A 225 -7.00 -11.01 19.90
N GLU A 226 -7.40 -10.56 21.09
CA GLU A 226 -7.06 -9.25 21.65
C GLU A 226 -5.54 -9.06 21.82
N ASP A 227 -4.77 -10.13 22.05
CA ASP A 227 -3.30 -10.05 22.13
C ASP A 227 -2.71 -9.67 20.78
N LEU A 228 -3.29 -10.18 19.68
CA LEU A 228 -2.90 -9.85 18.32
C LEU A 228 -3.42 -8.47 17.90
N GLU A 229 -4.62 -8.08 18.33
CA GLU A 229 -5.09 -6.70 18.16
C GLU A 229 -4.15 -5.71 18.87
N LYS A 230 -3.67 -6.06 20.06
CA LYS A 230 -2.74 -5.22 20.82
C LYS A 230 -1.40 -5.08 20.09
N TYR A 231 -0.89 -6.17 19.54
CA TYR A 231 0.30 -6.15 18.68
C TYR A 231 0.08 -5.28 17.43
N ALA A 232 -1.06 -5.42 16.75
CA ALA A 232 -1.42 -4.64 15.57
C ALA A 232 -1.58 -3.14 15.90
N GLU A 233 -2.15 -2.82 17.07
CA GLU A 233 -2.27 -1.46 17.58
C GLU A 233 -0.89 -0.82 17.81
N ASP A 234 0.01 -1.55 18.48
CA ASP A 234 1.34 -1.03 18.79
C ASP A 234 2.24 -0.92 17.55
N THR A 235 1.98 -1.72 16.49
CA THR A 235 2.78 -1.73 15.26
C THR A 235 2.16 -0.93 14.12
N VAL A 236 1.00 -1.36 13.60
CA VAL A 236 0.36 -0.82 12.40
C VAL A 236 -0.43 0.45 12.69
N SER A 237 -1.27 0.48 13.75
CA SER A 237 -2.04 1.70 14.09
C SER A 237 -1.12 2.86 14.44
N THR A 238 -0.01 2.59 15.15
CA THR A 238 1.06 3.56 15.43
C THR A 238 1.57 4.27 14.17
N LEU A 239 1.67 3.58 13.04
CA LEU A 239 2.13 4.18 11.79
C LEU A 239 1.09 5.15 11.21
N LEU A 240 -0.19 4.82 11.32
CA LEU A 240 -1.28 5.72 10.96
C LEU A 240 -1.32 6.94 11.88
N TYR A 241 -1.19 6.77 13.20
CA TYR A 241 -1.13 7.88 14.16
C TYR A 241 0.01 8.84 13.86
N THR A 242 1.20 8.32 13.61
CA THR A 242 2.37 9.16 13.30
C THR A 242 2.21 9.88 11.97
N THR A 243 1.52 9.28 11.00
CA THR A 243 1.21 9.93 9.72
C THR A 243 0.13 11.02 9.87
N LEU A 244 -0.91 10.79 10.67
CA LEU A 244 -1.90 11.82 11.03
C LEU A 244 -1.24 12.99 11.78
N GLN A 245 -0.39 12.69 12.77
CA GLN A 245 0.37 13.71 13.51
C GLN A 245 1.30 14.52 12.60
N ALA A 246 1.97 13.87 11.65
CA ALA A 246 2.79 14.54 10.65
C ALA A 246 1.97 15.49 9.75
N GLY A 247 0.73 15.13 9.42
CA GLY A 247 -0.21 15.99 8.71
C GLY A 247 -0.80 17.12 9.56
N GLY A 248 -0.45 17.22 10.85
CA GLY A 248 -1.02 18.19 11.77
C GLY A 248 -2.49 17.90 12.15
N ILE A 249 -2.99 16.71 11.84
CA ILE A 249 -4.37 16.31 12.06
C ILE A 249 -4.54 15.95 13.54
N LYS A 250 -5.46 16.65 14.21
CA LYS A 250 -5.81 16.42 15.62
C LYS A 250 -7.31 16.14 15.70
N SER A 251 -7.67 14.86 15.61
CA SER A 251 -9.06 14.44 15.69
C SER A 251 -9.16 13.08 16.35
N THR A 252 -9.91 13.00 17.44
CA THR A 252 -10.18 11.74 18.14
C THR A 252 -10.91 10.74 17.25
N ALA A 253 -11.79 11.21 16.37
CA ALA A 253 -12.47 10.35 15.39
C ALA A 253 -11.49 9.77 14.36
N ALA A 254 -10.53 10.58 13.89
CA ALA A 254 -9.48 10.10 12.99
C ALA A 254 -8.55 9.09 13.67
N ASP A 255 -8.19 9.34 14.94
CA ASP A 255 -7.39 8.41 15.74
C ASP A 255 -8.15 7.09 15.98
N HIS A 256 -9.44 7.13 16.32
CA HIS A 256 -10.23 5.90 16.48
C HIS A 256 -10.38 5.13 15.16
N ALA A 257 -10.58 5.83 14.03
CA ALA A 257 -10.62 5.19 12.72
C ALA A 257 -9.27 4.56 12.37
N ALA A 258 -8.16 5.26 12.63
CA ALA A 258 -6.80 4.74 12.44
C ALA A 258 -6.52 3.51 13.32
N SER A 259 -6.97 3.49 14.58
CA SER A 259 -6.88 2.31 15.46
C SER A 259 -7.53 1.09 14.83
N HIS A 260 -8.79 1.24 14.40
CA HIS A 260 -9.53 0.14 13.81
C HIS A 260 -8.92 -0.33 12.48
N ILE A 261 -8.49 0.59 11.61
CA ILE A 261 -7.81 0.22 10.36
C ILE A 261 -6.50 -0.49 10.64
N GLY A 262 -5.68 0.00 11.58
CA GLY A 262 -4.40 -0.60 11.93
C GLY A 262 -4.58 -2.00 12.52
N LYS A 263 -5.56 -2.19 13.42
CA LYS A 263 -5.92 -3.52 13.94
C LYS A 263 -6.38 -4.48 12.85
N ALA A 264 -7.29 -4.05 11.97
CA ALA A 264 -7.76 -4.88 10.86
C ALA A 264 -6.60 -5.28 9.93
N SER A 265 -5.80 -4.32 9.51
CA SER A 265 -4.63 -4.54 8.67
C SER A 265 -3.62 -5.48 9.33
N GLY A 266 -3.32 -5.28 10.61
CA GLY A 266 -2.39 -6.12 11.35
C GLY A 266 -2.85 -7.57 11.44
N LEU A 267 -4.11 -7.81 11.84
CA LEU A 267 -4.68 -9.16 11.89
C LEU A 267 -4.61 -9.85 10.52
N LEU A 268 -5.00 -9.16 9.44
CA LEU A 268 -4.98 -9.73 8.10
C LEU A 268 -3.55 -10.01 7.59
N LEU A 269 -2.58 -9.17 7.94
CA LEU A 269 -1.18 -9.41 7.61
C LEU A 269 -0.60 -10.61 8.36
N LEU A 270 -0.95 -10.80 9.63
CA LEU A 270 -0.59 -11.99 10.41
C LEU A 270 -1.20 -13.27 9.79
N LEU A 271 -2.47 -13.22 9.39
CA LEU A 271 -3.11 -14.34 8.68
C LEU A 271 -2.39 -14.64 7.36
N LYS A 272 -2.06 -13.60 6.58
CA LYS A 272 -1.33 -13.73 5.32
C LYS A 272 0.09 -14.27 5.50
N SER A 273 0.73 -14.06 6.65
CA SER A 273 2.09 -14.53 6.92
C SER A 273 2.15 -15.97 7.44
N LEU A 274 1.02 -16.59 7.82
CA LEU A 274 0.98 -17.96 8.33
C LEU A 274 1.74 -18.97 7.43
N PRO A 275 1.56 -19.01 6.10
CA PRO A 275 2.31 -19.96 5.25
C PRO A 275 3.82 -19.75 5.31
N TYR A 276 4.25 -18.49 5.39
CA TYR A 276 5.66 -18.14 5.48
C TYR A 276 6.27 -18.63 6.81
N HIS A 277 5.58 -18.41 7.93
CA HIS A 277 6.04 -18.86 9.24
C HIS A 277 6.02 -20.39 9.38
N ALA A 278 4.97 -21.04 8.88
CA ALA A 278 4.86 -22.51 8.87
C ALA A 278 6.02 -23.17 8.11
N SER A 279 6.45 -22.61 6.98
CA SER A 279 7.51 -23.20 6.14
C SER A 279 8.94 -23.12 6.71
N ARG A 280 9.20 -22.25 7.71
CA ARG A 280 10.55 -21.94 8.20
C ARG A 280 10.91 -22.64 9.52
N ASN A 281 10.20 -23.70 9.92
CA ASN A 281 10.38 -24.43 11.18
C ASN A 281 10.32 -23.53 12.44
N ARG A 282 9.82 -22.30 12.30
CA ARG A 282 9.42 -21.47 13.43
C ARG A 282 7.95 -21.79 13.62
N HIS A 283 7.61 -22.71 14.52
CA HIS A 283 6.23 -23.06 14.91
C HIS A 283 5.48 -21.90 15.58
N PHE A 284 5.80 -20.66 15.20
CA PHE A 284 5.14 -19.47 15.64
C PHE A 284 3.88 -19.28 14.79
N SER A 285 2.79 -19.87 15.25
CA SER A 285 1.47 -19.65 14.67
C SER A 285 0.88 -18.40 15.32
N TYR A 286 0.59 -17.37 14.51
CA TYR A 286 -0.17 -16.20 14.96
C TYR A 286 -1.68 -16.54 15.09
N ILE A 287 -2.02 -17.78 15.44
CA ILE A 287 -3.39 -18.21 15.75
C ILE A 287 -3.49 -18.28 17.28
N PRO A 288 -4.43 -17.56 17.92
CA PRO A 288 -4.57 -17.63 19.36
C PRO A 288 -5.02 -19.01 19.86
N ALA A 289 -4.66 -19.37 21.09
CA ALA A 289 -4.99 -20.65 21.70
C ALA A 289 -6.50 -20.88 21.81
N GLU A 290 -7.30 -19.85 22.15
CA GLU A 290 -8.76 -19.96 22.18
C GLU A 290 -9.35 -20.28 20.80
N VAL A 291 -8.87 -19.60 19.75
CA VAL A 291 -9.30 -19.85 18.36
C VAL A 291 -8.87 -21.25 17.91
N ALA A 292 -7.62 -21.62 18.18
CA ALA A 292 -7.10 -22.94 17.84
C ALA A 292 -7.88 -24.06 18.55
N ALA A 293 -8.28 -23.87 19.80
CA ALA A 293 -9.09 -24.83 20.54
C ALA A 293 -10.49 -24.98 19.94
N ASN A 294 -11.14 -23.87 19.57
CA ASN A 294 -12.49 -23.87 18.99
C ASN A 294 -12.57 -24.64 17.67
N HIS A 295 -11.47 -24.65 16.90
CA HIS A 295 -11.39 -25.28 15.58
C HIS A 295 -10.56 -26.57 15.55
N GLY A 296 -10.27 -27.16 16.71
CA GLY A 296 -9.57 -28.45 16.81
C GLY A 296 -8.11 -28.44 16.34
N LEU A 297 -7.46 -27.28 16.33
CA LEU A 297 -6.05 -27.09 15.97
C LEU A 297 -5.10 -27.17 17.17
N LEU A 298 -5.62 -27.03 18.39
CA LEU A 298 -4.83 -27.04 19.61
C LEU A 298 -4.62 -28.47 20.13
N VAL A 299 -3.36 -28.91 20.18
CA VAL A 299 -2.96 -30.21 20.73
C VAL A 299 -2.20 -29.98 22.04
N LYS A 300 -2.54 -30.75 23.07
CA LYS A 300 -1.86 -30.71 24.38
C LYS A 300 -1.11 -32.03 24.59
N GLU A 301 0.19 -32.05 24.29
CA GLU A 301 1.05 -33.21 24.48
C GLU A 301 2.17 -32.89 25.48
N GLY A 302 2.43 -33.79 26.43
CA GLY A 302 3.55 -33.66 27.37
C GLY A 302 3.54 -32.41 28.26
N GLY A 303 2.38 -31.79 28.48
CA GLY A 303 2.25 -30.53 29.22
C GLY A 303 2.56 -29.27 28.41
N ARG A 304 2.77 -29.40 27.09
CA ARG A 304 2.95 -28.29 26.15
C ARG A 304 1.72 -28.18 25.24
N SER A 305 1.35 -26.95 24.93
CA SER A 305 0.32 -26.64 23.94
C SER A 305 1.01 -26.36 22.61
N GLU A 306 0.58 -27.03 21.55
CA GLU A 306 1.08 -26.82 20.18
C GLU A 306 -0.10 -26.65 19.21
N ILE A 307 0.09 -25.87 18.15
CA ILE A 307 -0.92 -25.63 17.12
C ILE A 307 -0.57 -26.45 15.88
N HIS A 308 -1.40 -27.44 15.56
CA HIS A 308 -1.25 -28.27 14.37
C HIS A 308 -2.02 -27.65 13.20
N LEU A 309 -1.30 -27.32 12.13
CA LEU A 309 -1.87 -26.71 10.92
C LEU A 309 -2.30 -27.73 9.85
N ASP A 310 -2.23 -29.03 10.16
CA ASP A 310 -2.50 -30.12 9.21
C ASP A 310 -4.00 -30.27 8.88
N SER A 311 -4.88 -29.81 9.78
CA SER A 311 -6.32 -29.75 9.53
C SER A 311 -6.65 -28.56 8.64
N ARG A 312 -6.81 -28.82 7.34
CA ARG A 312 -7.16 -27.77 6.37
C ARG A 312 -8.49 -27.09 6.69
N GLU A 313 -9.50 -27.87 7.08
CA GLU A 313 -10.84 -27.36 7.43
C GLU A 313 -10.78 -26.49 8.68
N GLY A 314 -10.24 -27.01 9.79
CA GLY A 314 -10.11 -26.25 11.03
C GLY A 314 -9.25 -24.99 10.88
N LEU A 315 -8.23 -25.03 10.00
CA LEU A 315 -7.43 -23.85 9.70
C LEU A 315 -8.24 -22.80 8.92
N CYS A 316 -9.02 -23.20 7.92
CA CYS A 316 -9.87 -22.26 7.18
C CYS A 316 -10.91 -21.61 8.11
N ASP A 317 -11.48 -22.37 9.05
CA ASP A 317 -12.45 -21.87 10.02
C ASP A 317 -11.81 -20.91 11.05
N ALA A 318 -10.60 -21.23 11.54
CA ALA A 318 -9.83 -20.33 12.40
C ALA A 318 -9.46 -19.02 11.69
N VAL A 319 -9.02 -19.11 10.43
CA VAL A 319 -8.72 -17.93 9.60
C VAL A 319 -10.00 -17.11 9.37
N PHE A 320 -11.14 -17.76 9.14
CA PHE A 320 -12.43 -17.11 8.98
C PHE A 320 -12.85 -16.35 10.24
N GLU A 321 -12.71 -16.94 11.42
CA GLU A 321 -13.00 -16.29 12.70
C GLU A 321 -12.16 -15.02 12.88
N MET A 322 -10.84 -15.13 12.71
CA MET A 322 -9.94 -13.98 12.83
C MET A 322 -10.18 -12.90 11.77
N ALA A 323 -10.46 -13.30 10.52
CA ALA A 323 -10.80 -12.40 9.43
C ALA A 323 -12.13 -11.68 9.68
N SER A 324 -13.07 -12.33 10.37
CA SER A 324 -14.34 -11.73 10.79
C SER A 324 -14.13 -10.61 11.81
N VAL A 325 -13.22 -10.79 12.78
CA VAL A 325 -12.82 -9.72 13.71
C VAL A 325 -12.18 -8.54 12.96
N ALA A 326 -11.28 -8.81 12.02
CA ALA A 326 -10.69 -7.77 11.18
C ALA A 326 -11.75 -7.00 10.37
N ASN A 327 -12.76 -7.70 9.84
CA ASN A 327 -13.87 -7.07 9.13
C ASN A 327 -14.71 -6.16 10.05
N VAL A 328 -15.00 -6.58 11.29
CA VAL A 328 -15.69 -5.76 12.29
C VAL A 328 -14.93 -4.45 12.54
N HIS A 329 -13.61 -4.50 12.62
CA HIS A 329 -12.82 -3.28 12.72
C HIS A 329 -12.93 -2.37 11.48
N LEU A 330 -12.88 -2.92 10.26
CA LEU A 330 -13.09 -2.10 9.05
C LEU A 330 -14.47 -1.44 9.03
N LEU A 331 -15.51 -2.14 9.47
CA LEU A 331 -16.87 -1.59 9.59
C LEU A 331 -16.92 -0.44 10.61
N LYS A 332 -16.38 -0.63 11.81
CA LYS A 332 -16.29 0.42 12.83
C LYS A 332 -15.52 1.65 12.34
N ALA A 333 -14.42 1.45 11.62
CA ALA A 333 -13.68 2.57 11.03
C ALA A 333 -14.53 3.39 10.05
N ARG A 334 -15.39 2.72 9.26
CA ARG A 334 -16.28 3.36 8.27
C ARG A 334 -17.48 4.06 8.92
N GLU A 335 -18.00 3.53 10.03
CA GLU A 335 -19.04 4.18 10.83
C GLU A 335 -18.59 5.57 11.31
N LEU A 336 -17.29 5.73 11.59
CA LEU A 336 -16.70 7.01 11.99
C LEU A 336 -16.52 8.02 10.84
N SER A 337 -16.74 7.62 9.58
CA SER A 337 -16.43 8.45 8.40
C SER A 337 -17.12 9.82 8.38
N GLY A 338 -18.29 9.94 9.01
CA GLY A 338 -19.01 11.21 9.16
C GLY A 338 -18.35 12.19 10.13
N ALA A 339 -17.62 11.70 11.12
CA ALA A 339 -16.91 12.51 12.13
C ALA A 339 -15.43 12.75 11.79
N VAL A 340 -14.88 12.01 10.82
CA VAL A 340 -13.48 12.13 10.40
C VAL A 340 -13.29 13.35 9.47
N PRO A 341 -12.34 14.27 9.80
CA PRO A 341 -11.99 15.40 8.95
C PRO A 341 -11.55 14.96 7.55
N ILE A 342 -11.85 15.78 6.53
CA ILE A 342 -11.58 15.41 5.14
C ILE A 342 -10.07 15.25 4.86
N GLU A 343 -9.24 16.00 5.59
CA GLU A 343 -7.78 15.99 5.52
C GLU A 343 -7.17 14.68 6.02
N ALA A 344 -7.89 13.96 6.89
CA ALA A 344 -7.45 12.66 7.43
C ALA A 344 -7.72 11.51 6.47
N ARG A 345 -8.72 11.64 5.60
CA ARG A 345 -9.19 10.53 4.74
C ARG A 345 -8.11 9.95 3.82
N PRO A 346 -7.20 10.74 3.21
CA PRO A 346 -6.09 10.19 2.44
C PRO A 346 -5.17 9.26 3.26
N VAL A 347 -4.94 9.58 4.54
CA VAL A 347 -4.14 8.71 5.44
C VAL A 347 -4.89 7.40 5.73
N LEU A 348 -6.22 7.46 5.84
CA LEU A 348 -7.05 6.30 6.14
C LEU A 348 -7.30 5.41 4.91
N LEU A 349 -6.88 5.80 3.70
CA LEU A 349 -6.95 4.96 2.49
C LEU A 349 -6.19 3.63 2.63
N GLU A 350 -5.33 3.50 3.64
CA GLU A 350 -4.70 2.24 4.01
C GLU A 350 -5.69 1.15 4.47
N SER A 351 -6.97 1.47 4.65
CA SER A 351 -8.05 0.48 4.78
C SER A 351 -8.38 -0.25 3.47
N VAL A 352 -8.05 0.32 2.30
CA VAL A 352 -8.26 -0.31 0.99
C VAL A 352 -7.48 -1.62 0.86
N PRO A 353 -6.15 -1.69 1.12
CA PRO A 353 -5.43 -2.95 1.08
C PRO A 353 -5.96 -3.99 2.08
N ALA A 354 -6.39 -3.57 3.28
CA ALA A 354 -7.05 -4.48 4.22
C ALA A 354 -8.33 -5.07 3.63
N GLN A 355 -9.21 -4.25 3.06
CA GLN A 355 -10.42 -4.74 2.39
C GLN A 355 -10.09 -5.65 1.21
N VAL A 356 -9.08 -5.33 0.40
CA VAL A 356 -8.65 -6.18 -0.72
C VAL A 356 -8.16 -7.54 -0.22
N LEU A 357 -7.35 -7.57 0.84
CA LEU A 357 -6.87 -8.83 1.40
C LEU A 357 -8.01 -9.67 1.98
N LEU A 358 -8.96 -9.04 2.68
CA LEU A 358 -10.17 -9.71 3.17
C LEU A 358 -11.01 -10.30 2.03
N ASP A 359 -11.25 -9.53 0.96
CA ASP A 359 -11.97 -9.99 -0.23
C ASP A 359 -11.22 -11.15 -0.92
N SER A 360 -9.88 -11.12 -0.91
CA SER A 360 -9.05 -12.19 -1.44
C SER A 360 -9.12 -13.47 -0.62
N LEU A 361 -9.06 -13.37 0.71
CA LEU A 361 -9.24 -14.51 1.62
C LEU A 361 -10.63 -15.14 1.41
N ASN A 362 -11.69 -14.33 1.36
CA ASN A 362 -13.04 -14.82 1.13
C ASN A 362 -13.17 -15.57 -0.21
N ARG A 363 -12.55 -15.07 -1.29
CA ARG A 363 -12.57 -15.73 -2.62
C ARG A 363 -11.88 -17.10 -2.65
N VAL A 364 -10.95 -17.34 -1.73
CA VAL A 364 -10.25 -18.63 -1.58
C VAL A 364 -10.78 -19.44 -0.40
N GLN A 365 -11.98 -19.10 0.10
CA GLN A 365 -12.60 -19.77 1.24
C GLN A 365 -11.69 -19.82 2.47
N PHE A 366 -10.97 -18.72 2.71
CA PHE A 366 -10.07 -18.54 3.85
C PHE A 366 -8.87 -19.51 3.91
N ASP A 367 -8.58 -20.20 2.80
CA ASP A 367 -7.35 -21.00 2.66
C ASP A 367 -6.13 -20.09 2.45
N VAL A 368 -5.36 -19.88 3.52
CA VAL A 368 -4.14 -19.05 3.49
C VAL A 368 -3.01 -19.63 2.65
N PHE A 369 -3.03 -20.94 2.35
CA PHE A 369 -2.03 -21.61 1.53
C PHE A 369 -2.36 -21.54 0.02
N ASP A 370 -3.52 -21.00 -0.35
CA ASP A 370 -3.89 -20.88 -1.76
C ASP A 370 -2.91 -19.95 -2.52
N PRO A 371 -2.26 -20.43 -3.59
CA PRO A 371 -1.26 -19.64 -4.32
C PRO A 371 -1.83 -18.39 -5.01
N ARG A 372 -3.16 -18.26 -5.13
CA ARG A 372 -3.83 -17.02 -5.57
C ARG A 372 -3.53 -15.84 -4.65
N LEU A 373 -3.35 -16.06 -3.34
CA LEU A 373 -3.06 -14.99 -2.38
C LEU A 373 -1.66 -14.38 -2.53
N ALA A 374 -0.74 -15.09 -3.18
CA ALA A 374 0.62 -14.62 -3.48
C ALA A 374 0.71 -13.85 -4.81
N ARG A 375 -0.33 -13.92 -5.66
CA ARG A 375 -0.33 -13.29 -6.98
C ARG A 375 -0.67 -11.79 -6.91
N GLY A 376 0.00 -11.01 -7.75
CA GLY A 376 -0.29 -9.59 -7.95
C GLY A 376 -0.19 -8.78 -6.65
N VAL A 377 -1.20 -7.95 -6.38
CA VAL A 377 -1.28 -7.13 -5.17
C VAL A 377 -2.33 -7.75 -4.25
N LEU A 378 -1.90 -8.45 -3.20
CA LEU A 378 -2.81 -9.07 -2.21
C LEU A 378 -3.86 -10.00 -2.85
N GLY A 379 -3.51 -10.74 -3.90
CA GLY A 379 -4.40 -11.68 -4.58
C GLY A 379 -5.32 -11.08 -5.66
N VAL A 380 -5.07 -9.84 -6.08
CA VAL A 380 -5.73 -9.21 -7.24
C VAL A 380 -4.70 -8.71 -8.26
N SER A 381 -5.14 -8.46 -9.49
CA SER A 381 -4.26 -7.84 -10.48
C SER A 381 -3.85 -6.42 -10.04
N PRO A 382 -2.62 -5.97 -10.36
CA PRO A 382 -2.19 -4.60 -10.04
C PRO A 382 -3.16 -3.55 -10.57
N LEU A 383 -3.64 -3.69 -11.81
CA LEU A 383 -4.61 -2.78 -12.42
C LEU A 383 -5.89 -2.66 -11.59
N TRP A 384 -6.46 -3.78 -11.15
CA TRP A 384 -7.68 -3.77 -10.35
C TRP A 384 -7.48 -3.06 -9.01
N TYR A 385 -6.33 -3.29 -8.36
CA TYR A 385 -5.98 -2.60 -7.13
C TYR A 385 -5.89 -1.08 -7.34
N HIS A 386 -5.23 -0.62 -8.41
CA HIS A 386 -5.13 0.81 -8.74
C HIS A 386 -6.50 1.44 -8.96
N VAL A 387 -7.37 0.79 -9.75
CA VAL A 387 -8.73 1.27 -10.02
C VAL A 387 -9.51 1.37 -8.70
N LYS A 388 -9.45 0.35 -7.85
CA LYS A 388 -10.14 0.35 -6.56
C LYS A 388 -9.61 1.47 -5.65
N LEU A 389 -8.29 1.61 -5.50
CA LEU A 389 -7.70 2.66 -4.69
C LEU A 389 -8.09 4.06 -5.18
N LYS A 390 -7.99 4.31 -6.49
CA LYS A 390 -8.39 5.60 -7.10
C LYS A 390 -9.87 5.88 -6.93
N TRP A 391 -10.72 4.86 -7.01
CA TRP A 391 -12.15 5.01 -6.75
C TRP A 391 -12.45 5.46 -5.32
N TYR A 392 -11.80 4.86 -4.32
CA TYR A 392 -11.96 5.24 -2.91
C TYR A 392 -11.41 6.64 -2.65
N SER A 393 -10.21 6.94 -3.15
CA SER A 393 -9.57 8.26 -3.10
C SER A 393 -10.48 9.34 -3.68
N TRP A 394 -11.02 9.14 -4.90
CA TRP A 394 -11.91 10.08 -5.57
C TRP A 394 -13.23 10.31 -4.82
N ARG A 395 -13.81 9.26 -4.22
CA ARG A 395 -15.04 9.39 -3.43
C ARG A 395 -14.81 9.98 -2.04
N GLY A 396 -13.56 10.20 -1.64
CA GLY A 396 -13.20 10.58 -0.27
C GLY A 396 -13.73 9.57 0.73
N LYS A 397 -13.63 8.27 0.41
CA LYS A 397 -14.00 7.15 1.28
C LYS A 397 -12.77 6.29 1.55
N TYR A 398 -12.77 5.61 2.69
CA TYR A 398 -11.76 4.65 3.08
C TYR A 398 -12.43 3.34 3.49
#